data_AF-A0A351XLF1-F1
#
_entry.id   AF-A0A351XLF1-F1
#
_cell.length_a   1.000
_cell.length_b   1.000
_cell.length_c   1.000
_cell.angle_alpha   90.00
_cell.angle_beta   90.00
_cell.angle_gamma   90.00
#
_symmetry.space_group_name_H-M   'P 1'
#
loop_
_entity.id
_entity.type
_entity.pdbx_description
1 polymer ?
#
loop_
_entity_poly.entity_id
_entity_poly.type
_entity_poly.pdbx_seq_one_letter_code
_entity_poly.pdbx_strand_id
1 'polypeptide(L)'
;KICNLGKKPNLKLFFLVNIFIWLFVPDYGQVMFWTSGSANYLYPAIFALLVLLVFRKYTLEKGRCFKSIWWVLPALPFGAVAGIGMENISAGMIVILTLYILYFHKNKENKIPVRPAVVSLYIGCLIGFAVLFFAPGNSSRAEAEESLGLVFKCFIAGYYWIFFGLGIFAVILVLIWCSYKKIIFIKHSEIMQSYFYYIASILSAFCLIAAPSIAERAWFISTVYAVAAAGIIFASADGKEKISEKENKRTGPVKAISSIITVCGCIFCLVSIADTALCSYEIHTQSIQRGKYILEQKASGNMDISVPVISYKYPFRSKHDALSGLSDIKEDSSYWINQALAGYYGINSVTGIDP
;
A
#
# COMPACT_ATOMS: atom_id res chain seq x y z
N LYS A 1 -2.12 -12.04 6.17
CA LYS A 1 -2.36 -12.45 7.58
C LYS A 1 -3.51 -11.69 8.23
N ILE A 2 -3.56 -10.35 8.15
CA ILE A 2 -4.64 -9.52 8.71
C ILE A 2 -6.03 -10.07 8.35
N CYS A 3 -6.31 -10.30 7.07
CA CYS A 3 -7.62 -10.75 6.58
C CYS A 3 -8.11 -12.10 7.16
N ASN A 4 -7.19 -13.02 7.47
CA ASN A 4 -7.51 -14.42 7.78
C ASN A 4 -7.05 -14.88 9.18
N LEU A 5 -6.83 -13.95 10.10
CA LEU A 5 -6.33 -14.29 11.43
C LEU A 5 -7.31 -15.22 12.17
N GLY A 6 -6.77 -16.27 12.80
CA GLY A 6 -7.57 -17.25 13.55
C GLY A 6 -8.32 -18.27 12.68
N LYS A 7 -8.12 -18.25 11.35
CA LYS A 7 -8.78 -19.14 10.40
C LYS A 7 -7.76 -20.05 9.71
N LYS A 8 -8.21 -21.18 9.17
CA LYS A 8 -7.36 -22.07 8.35
C LYS A 8 -6.82 -21.32 7.13
N PRO A 9 -5.60 -21.63 6.63
CA PRO A 9 -5.07 -21.03 5.42
C PRO A 9 -6.08 -21.09 4.27
N ASN A 10 -6.29 -19.97 3.59
CA ASN A 10 -7.21 -19.84 2.46
C ASN A 10 -6.42 -19.39 1.23
N LEU A 11 -6.16 -20.33 0.33
CA LEU A 11 -5.37 -20.09 -0.87
C LEU A 11 -6.07 -19.12 -1.84
N LYS A 12 -7.39 -19.23 -1.97
CA LYS A 12 -8.19 -18.33 -2.80
C LYS A 12 -8.10 -16.87 -2.32
N LEU A 13 -8.24 -16.65 -1.01
CA LEU A 13 -8.04 -15.33 -0.41
C LEU A 13 -6.61 -14.81 -0.64
N PHE A 14 -5.60 -15.67 -0.54
CA PHE A 14 -4.22 -15.29 -0.81
C PHE A 14 -4.06 -14.77 -2.25
N PHE A 15 -4.56 -15.50 -3.24
CA PHE A 15 -4.52 -15.05 -4.63
C PHE A 15 -5.32 -13.77 -4.85
N LEU A 16 -6.55 -13.68 -4.33
CA LEU A 16 -7.38 -12.49 -4.49
C LEU A 16 -6.74 -11.23 -3.90
N VAL A 17 -6.11 -11.32 -2.73
CA VAL A 17 -5.37 -10.19 -2.15
C VAL A 17 -4.23 -9.75 -3.07
N ASN A 18 -3.43 -10.68 -3.59
CA ASN A 18 -2.32 -10.34 -4.48
C ASN A 18 -2.82 -9.80 -5.83
N ILE A 19 -3.88 -10.37 -6.41
CA ILE A 19 -4.51 -9.87 -7.62
C ILE A 19 -4.99 -8.43 -7.41
N PHE A 20 -5.64 -8.13 -6.29
CA PHE A 20 -6.16 -6.79 -6.02
C PHE A 20 -5.03 -5.78 -5.79
N ILE A 21 -3.98 -6.19 -5.07
CA ILE A 21 -2.79 -5.36 -4.91
C ILE A 21 -2.11 -5.10 -6.27
N TRP A 22 -2.01 -6.12 -7.13
CA TRP A 22 -1.46 -5.96 -8.48
C TRP A 22 -2.30 -5.00 -9.33
N LEU A 23 -3.63 -5.14 -9.33
CA LEU A 23 -4.52 -4.37 -10.20
C LEU A 23 -4.79 -2.94 -9.74
N PHE A 24 -4.87 -2.70 -8.43
CA PHE A 24 -5.40 -1.45 -7.88
C PHE A 24 -4.36 -0.61 -7.14
N VAL A 25 -3.12 -1.08 -7.00
CA VAL A 25 -2.04 -0.22 -6.51
C VAL A 25 -1.56 0.65 -7.67
N PRO A 26 -1.68 1.98 -7.56
CA PRO A 26 -1.13 2.87 -8.57
C PRO A 26 0.38 2.84 -8.57
N ASP A 27 0.99 3.15 -9.73
CA ASP A 27 2.43 3.19 -9.93
C ASP A 27 3.15 1.99 -9.28
N TYR A 28 2.61 0.78 -9.51
CA TYR A 28 3.03 -0.43 -8.79
C TYR A 28 4.56 -0.60 -8.75
N GLY A 29 5.23 -0.38 -9.89
CA GLY A 29 6.68 -0.51 -9.97
C GLY A 29 7.44 0.57 -9.20
N GLN A 30 6.93 1.80 -9.14
CA GLN A 30 7.52 2.86 -8.30
C GLN A 30 7.40 2.51 -6.80
N VAL A 31 6.33 1.84 -6.39
CA VAL A 31 6.11 1.45 -4.99
C VAL A 31 6.90 0.20 -4.61
N MET A 32 7.05 -0.76 -5.52
CA MET A 32 7.57 -2.10 -5.21
C MET A 32 9.03 -2.28 -5.62
N PHE A 33 9.44 -1.74 -6.77
CA PHE A 33 10.73 -2.03 -7.41
C PHE A 33 11.70 -0.84 -7.38
N TRP A 34 11.21 0.40 -7.35
CA TRP A 34 12.06 1.57 -7.19
C TRP A 34 12.45 1.76 -5.72
N THR A 35 13.74 1.60 -5.40
CA THR A 35 14.25 1.61 -4.02
C THR A 35 13.76 2.79 -3.19
N SER A 36 13.81 4.02 -3.73
CA SER A 36 13.37 5.22 -3.01
C SER A 36 11.86 5.22 -2.77
N GLY A 37 11.07 4.72 -3.72
CA GLY A 37 9.63 4.53 -3.53
C GLY A 37 9.33 3.43 -2.52
N SER A 38 9.97 2.26 -2.62
CA SER A 38 9.80 1.17 -1.65
C SER A 38 10.16 1.58 -0.23
N ALA A 39 11.22 2.37 -0.04
CA ALA A 39 11.60 2.92 1.25
C ALA A 39 10.57 3.91 1.83
N ASN A 40 9.86 4.64 0.98
CA ASN A 40 8.87 5.62 1.39
C ASN A 40 7.46 5.02 1.57
N TYR A 41 7.06 4.03 0.78
CA TYR A 41 5.69 3.51 0.78
C TYR A 41 5.63 2.08 1.34
N LEU A 42 6.36 1.13 0.72
CA LEU A 42 6.24 -0.29 1.01
C LEU A 42 6.76 -0.65 2.41
N TYR A 43 7.98 -0.26 2.75
CA TYR A 43 8.58 -0.65 4.04
C TYR A 43 7.87 -0.02 5.24
N PRO A 44 7.50 1.28 5.22
CA PRO A 44 6.64 1.88 6.22
C PRO A 44 5.30 1.16 6.41
N ALA A 45 4.65 0.77 5.31
CA ALA A 45 3.39 0.03 5.37
C ALA A 45 3.53 -1.32 6.09
N ILE A 46 4.67 -2.01 5.98
CA ILE A 46 4.90 -3.27 6.71
C ILE A 46 4.79 -3.03 8.22
N PHE A 47 5.44 -2.01 8.77
CA PHE A 47 5.36 -1.69 10.20
C PHE A 47 3.94 -1.31 10.63
N ALA A 48 3.26 -0.47 9.84
CA ALA A 48 1.87 -0.12 10.10
C ALA A 48 0.97 -1.37 10.14
N LEU A 49 1.07 -2.24 9.12
CA LEU A 49 0.28 -3.48 9.05
C LEU A 49 0.60 -4.46 10.19
N LEU A 50 1.85 -4.49 10.69
CA LEU A 50 2.20 -5.31 11.86
C LEU A 50 1.52 -4.77 13.13
N VAL A 51 1.49 -3.46 13.34
CA VAL A 51 0.76 -2.84 14.46
C VAL A 51 -0.75 -3.13 14.36
N LEU A 52 -1.33 -2.99 13.17
CA LEU A 52 -2.73 -3.33 12.92
C LEU A 52 -3.02 -4.82 13.17
N LEU A 53 -2.09 -5.70 12.82
CA LEU A 53 -2.17 -7.13 13.11
C LEU A 53 -2.18 -7.41 14.62
N VAL A 54 -1.38 -6.67 15.41
CA VAL A 54 -1.38 -6.76 16.87
C VAL A 54 -2.77 -6.43 17.44
N PHE A 55 -3.39 -5.33 17.00
CA PHE A 55 -4.73 -4.94 17.45
C PHE A 55 -5.81 -5.94 17.02
N ARG A 56 -5.73 -6.47 15.80
CA ARG A 56 -6.64 -7.52 15.33
C ARG A 56 -6.48 -8.80 16.14
N LYS A 57 -5.25 -9.22 16.45
CA LYS A 57 -4.97 -10.36 17.34
C LYS A 57 -5.51 -10.13 18.75
N TYR A 58 -5.30 -8.92 19.28
CA TYR A 58 -5.81 -8.53 20.59
C TYR A 58 -7.32 -8.65 20.67
N THR A 59 -8.02 -8.21 19.62
CA THR A 59 -9.48 -8.34 19.48
C THR A 59 -9.90 -9.81 19.47
N LEU A 60 -9.28 -10.62 18.62
CA LEU A 60 -9.62 -12.04 18.46
C LEU A 60 -9.43 -12.83 19.75
N GLU A 61 -8.35 -12.56 20.49
CA GLU A 61 -8.04 -13.24 21.74
C GLU A 61 -8.80 -12.67 22.93
N LYS A 62 -9.70 -11.70 22.73
CA LYS A 62 -10.45 -10.99 23.76
C LYS A 62 -9.55 -10.35 24.83
N GLY A 63 -8.44 -9.76 24.38
CA GLY A 63 -7.42 -9.17 25.24
C GLY A 63 -6.70 -10.19 26.12
N ARG A 64 -6.59 -11.46 25.74
CA ARG A 64 -5.82 -12.45 26.52
C ARG A 64 -4.31 -12.39 26.28
N CYS A 65 -3.83 -11.87 25.16
CA CYS A 65 -2.40 -11.58 24.91
C CYS A 65 -1.91 -10.29 25.57
N PHE A 66 -0.59 -10.16 25.72
CA PHE A 66 0.09 -8.98 26.29
C PHE A 66 -0.36 -8.65 27.73
N LYS A 67 -0.47 -9.68 28.59
CA LYS A 67 -0.82 -9.53 30.02
C LYS A 67 0.28 -8.86 30.84
N SER A 68 1.52 -9.19 30.53
CA SER A 68 2.69 -8.72 31.27
C SER A 68 2.94 -7.24 31.01
N ILE A 69 3.23 -6.48 32.08
CA ILE A 69 3.61 -5.06 31.99
C ILE A 69 4.91 -4.86 31.18
N TRP A 70 5.77 -5.87 31.14
CA TRP A 70 7.01 -5.86 30.34
C TRP A 70 6.78 -5.65 28.85
N TRP A 71 5.57 -5.89 28.33
CA TRP A 71 5.22 -5.58 26.94
C TRP A 71 5.10 -4.08 26.64
N VAL A 72 5.01 -3.22 27.65
CA VAL A 72 4.99 -1.76 27.47
C VAL A 72 6.30 -1.27 26.85
N LEU A 73 7.44 -1.77 27.34
CA LEU A 73 8.76 -1.31 26.92
C LEU A 73 9.03 -1.50 25.42
N PRO A 74 8.79 -2.69 24.80
CA PRO A 74 8.95 -2.85 23.36
C PRO A 74 7.78 -2.26 22.54
N ALA A 75 6.59 -2.08 23.13
CA ALA A 75 5.43 -1.56 22.41
C ALA A 75 5.60 -0.09 21.99
N LEU A 76 6.12 0.76 22.87
CA LEU A 76 6.33 2.17 22.59
C LEU A 76 7.26 2.43 21.38
N PRO A 77 8.52 1.92 21.33
CA PRO A 77 9.41 2.15 20.21
C PRO A 77 8.89 1.48 18.93
N PHE A 78 8.24 0.32 19.04
CA PHE A 78 7.64 -0.32 17.87
C PHE A 78 6.51 0.52 17.26
N GLY A 79 5.68 1.14 18.11
CA GLY A 79 4.67 2.10 17.67
C GLY A 79 5.31 3.33 17.02
N ALA A 80 6.37 3.88 17.60
CA ALA A 80 7.07 5.04 17.06
C ALA A 80 7.65 4.78 15.66
N VAL A 81 8.29 3.61 15.45
CA VAL A 81 8.78 3.19 14.12
C VAL A 81 7.65 3.02 13.13
N ALA A 82 6.49 2.50 13.54
CA ALA A 82 5.33 2.40 12.66
C ALA A 82 4.72 3.79 12.34
N GLY A 83 4.79 4.73 13.28
CA GLY A 83 4.24 6.09 13.13
C GLY A 83 5.09 7.03 12.28
N ILE A 84 6.42 6.84 12.20
CA ILE A 84 7.32 7.72 11.43
C ILE A 84 7.32 7.44 9.93
N GLY A 85 6.53 6.47 9.46
CA GLY A 85 6.57 5.95 8.09
C GLY A 85 6.27 6.95 6.98
N MET A 86 5.00 7.36 6.87
CA MET A 86 4.52 8.34 5.90
C MET A 86 3.19 8.91 6.39
N GLU A 87 2.88 10.17 6.08
CA GLU A 87 1.78 10.91 6.71
C GLU A 87 0.44 10.20 6.54
N ASN A 88 0.12 9.78 5.32
CA ASN A 88 -1.15 9.10 5.04
C ASN A 88 -1.18 7.65 5.56
N ILE A 89 -0.06 6.93 5.56
CA ILE A 89 0.05 5.58 6.13
C ILE A 89 -0.25 5.63 7.62
N SER A 90 0.45 6.53 8.31
CA SER A 90 0.39 6.70 9.75
C SER A 90 -0.97 7.26 10.19
N ALA A 91 -1.52 8.26 9.49
CA ALA A 91 -2.84 8.79 9.78
C ALA A 91 -3.93 7.71 9.66
N GLY A 92 -3.93 6.95 8.56
CA GLY A 92 -4.88 5.85 8.37
C GLY A 92 -4.70 4.75 9.42
N MET A 93 -3.47 4.40 9.78
CA MET A 93 -3.20 3.46 10.87
C MET A 93 -3.81 3.96 12.19
N ILE A 94 -3.52 5.21 12.58
CA ILE A 94 -4.02 5.82 13.83
C ILE A 94 -5.55 5.83 13.87
N VAL A 95 -6.23 6.11 12.75
CA VAL A 95 -7.69 5.98 12.63
C VAL A 95 -8.14 4.56 12.98
N ILE A 96 -7.53 3.53 12.37
CA ILE A 96 -7.91 2.13 12.65
C ILE A 96 -7.68 1.79 14.12
N LEU A 97 -6.54 2.19 14.69
CA LEU A 97 -6.22 1.97 16.10
C LEU A 97 -7.23 2.65 17.04
N THR A 98 -7.60 3.89 16.73
CA THR A 98 -8.62 4.64 17.47
C THR A 98 -9.96 3.92 17.44
N LEU A 99 -10.39 3.45 16.27
CA LEU A 99 -11.63 2.70 16.11
C LEU A 99 -11.60 1.35 16.88
N TYR A 100 -10.46 0.66 16.90
CA TYR A 100 -10.27 -0.52 17.75
C TYR A 100 -10.38 -0.20 19.25
N ILE A 101 -9.75 0.88 19.73
CA ILE A 101 -9.83 1.28 21.14
C ILE A 101 -11.28 1.61 21.51
N LEU A 102 -11.99 2.36 20.67
CA LEU A 102 -13.41 2.66 20.85
C LEU A 102 -14.26 1.38 20.86
N TYR A 103 -13.94 0.42 20.00
CA TYR A 103 -14.59 -0.89 19.97
C TYR A 103 -14.35 -1.69 21.25
N PHE A 104 -13.13 -1.69 21.80
CA PHE A 104 -12.82 -2.35 23.07
C PHE A 104 -13.63 -1.77 24.24
N HIS A 105 -13.85 -0.45 24.23
CA HIS A 105 -14.60 0.24 25.27
C HIS A 105 -16.12 0.03 25.15
N LYS A 106 -16.68 0.13 23.94
CA LYS A 106 -18.14 0.11 23.72
C LYS A 106 -18.76 -1.29 23.70
N ASN A 107 -18.00 -2.33 23.40
CA ASN A 107 -18.58 -3.66 23.20
C ASN A 107 -18.91 -4.36 24.54
N LYS A 108 -20.12 -4.13 25.05
CA LYS A 108 -20.62 -4.68 26.33
C LYS A 108 -20.64 -6.22 26.38
N GLU A 109 -20.81 -6.90 25.23
CA GLU A 109 -20.89 -8.36 25.14
C GLU A 109 -19.51 -9.05 25.22
N ASN A 110 -18.42 -8.33 24.94
CA ASN A 110 -17.07 -8.85 24.94
C ASN A 110 -16.13 -7.81 25.56
N LYS A 111 -16.18 -7.63 26.88
CA LYS A 111 -15.28 -6.72 27.62
C LYS A 111 -13.82 -7.03 27.29
N ILE A 112 -13.25 -6.33 26.30
CA ILE A 112 -11.83 -6.44 25.95
C ILE A 112 -11.10 -5.40 26.80
N PRO A 113 -10.26 -5.81 27.76
CA PRO A 113 -9.57 -4.85 28.61
C PRO A 113 -8.59 -4.02 27.77
N VAL A 114 -8.54 -2.70 27.97
CA VAL A 114 -7.52 -1.86 27.33
C VAL A 114 -6.26 -1.88 28.20
N ARG A 115 -5.27 -2.68 27.80
CA ARG A 115 -4.05 -2.89 28.61
C ARG A 115 -2.98 -1.83 28.34
N PRO A 116 -2.08 -1.57 29.32
CA PRO A 116 -0.97 -0.63 29.17
C PRO A 116 -0.13 -0.86 27.91
N ALA A 117 0.13 -2.11 27.52
CA ALA A 117 0.91 -2.41 26.32
C ALA A 117 0.24 -1.93 25.01
N VAL A 118 -1.09 -2.07 24.90
CA VAL A 118 -1.86 -1.62 23.73
C VAL A 118 -1.93 -0.09 23.68
N VAL A 119 -2.08 0.54 24.84
CA VAL A 119 -2.05 2.01 24.97
C VAL A 119 -0.66 2.54 24.64
N SER A 120 0.39 1.90 25.14
CA SER A 120 1.79 2.26 24.86
C SER A 120 2.12 2.13 23.37
N LEU A 121 1.64 1.07 22.70
CA LEU A 121 1.79 0.92 21.25
C LEU A 121 1.11 2.06 20.50
N TYR A 122 -0.12 2.41 20.88
CA TYR A 122 -0.88 3.51 20.28
C TYR A 122 -0.21 4.87 20.50
N ILE A 123 0.25 5.15 21.73
CA ILE A 123 1.01 6.37 22.05
C ILE A 123 2.31 6.43 21.25
N GLY A 124 3.00 5.30 21.09
CA GLY A 124 4.17 5.20 20.22
C GLY A 124 3.85 5.64 18.80
N CYS A 125 2.77 5.13 18.20
CA CYS A 125 2.32 5.54 16.87
C CYS A 125 2.05 7.05 16.78
N LEU A 126 1.41 7.64 17.79
CA LEU A 126 1.17 9.09 17.86
C LEU A 126 2.47 9.89 17.95
N ILE A 127 3.43 9.45 18.76
CA ILE A 127 4.75 10.08 18.88
C ILE A 127 5.49 10.00 17.54
N GLY A 128 5.54 8.82 16.91
CA GLY A 128 6.18 8.63 15.61
C GLY A 128 5.55 9.51 14.52
N PHE A 129 4.21 9.59 14.50
CA PHE A 129 3.49 10.46 13.58
C PHE A 129 3.76 11.94 13.85
N ALA A 130 3.84 12.37 15.10
CA ALA A 130 4.19 13.74 15.44
C ALA A 130 5.61 14.10 14.99
N VAL A 131 6.59 13.21 15.21
CA VAL A 131 7.96 13.39 14.73
C VAL A 131 8.01 13.54 13.21
N LEU A 132 7.27 12.70 12.49
CA LEU A 132 7.16 12.79 11.03
C LEU A 132 6.51 14.12 10.60
N PHE A 133 5.36 14.46 11.19
CA PHE A 133 4.57 15.62 10.80
C PHE A 133 5.33 16.93 11.00
N PHE A 134 6.05 17.06 12.12
CA PHE A 134 6.86 18.24 12.46
C PHE A 134 8.29 18.18 11.94
N ALA A 135 8.62 17.21 11.08
CA ALA A 135 9.96 17.13 10.50
C ALA A 135 10.24 18.38 9.63
N PRO A 136 11.41 19.04 9.78
CA PRO A 136 11.72 20.29 9.07
C PRO A 136 11.72 20.12 7.55
N GLY A 137 12.03 18.92 7.06
CA GLY A 137 11.97 18.58 5.63
C GLY A 137 10.57 18.69 5.02
N ASN A 138 9.50 18.66 5.83
CA ASN A 138 8.13 18.86 5.34
C ASN A 138 7.89 20.33 4.99
N SER A 139 8.34 21.24 5.85
CA SER A 139 8.23 22.69 5.61
C SER A 139 9.06 23.13 4.40
N SER A 140 10.30 22.66 4.28
CA SER A 140 11.16 23.02 3.14
C SER A 140 10.59 22.56 1.79
N ARG A 141 9.89 21.41 1.75
CA ARG A 141 9.20 20.94 0.53
C ARG A 141 7.95 21.76 0.22
N ALA A 142 7.19 22.14 1.25
CA ALA A 142 6.01 22.96 1.08
C ALA A 142 6.32 24.37 0.56
N GLU A 143 7.51 24.90 0.86
CA GLU A 143 7.98 26.19 0.33
C GLU A 143 8.54 26.10 -1.10
N ALA A 144 9.14 24.96 -1.47
CA ALA A 144 9.77 24.77 -2.77
C ALA A 144 8.79 24.35 -3.89
N GLU A 145 7.68 23.69 -3.54
CA GLU A 145 6.67 23.25 -4.50
C GLU A 145 5.53 24.28 -4.65
N GLU A 146 5.15 24.59 -5.90
CA GLU A 146 3.94 25.35 -6.16
C GLU A 146 2.72 24.51 -5.76
N SER A 147 2.02 24.93 -4.70
CA SER A 147 0.86 24.19 -4.23
C SER A 147 -0.28 24.27 -5.23
N LEU A 148 -0.78 23.10 -5.64
CA LEU A 148 -2.01 23.02 -6.42
C LEU A 148 -3.18 23.68 -5.68
N GLY A 149 -4.12 24.28 -6.43
CA GLY A 149 -5.35 24.83 -5.86
C GLY A 149 -6.21 23.74 -5.21
N LEU A 150 -6.88 24.06 -4.09
CA LEU A 150 -7.67 23.10 -3.32
C LEU A 150 -8.73 22.35 -4.16
N VAL A 151 -9.43 23.07 -5.05
CA VAL A 151 -10.43 22.47 -5.95
C VAL A 151 -9.81 21.41 -6.85
N PHE A 152 -8.62 21.69 -7.39
CA PHE A 152 -7.91 20.75 -8.25
C PHE A 152 -7.39 19.54 -7.47
N LYS A 153 -6.91 19.73 -6.24
CA LYS A 153 -6.56 18.62 -5.32
C LYS A 153 -7.76 17.72 -5.02
N CYS A 154 -8.93 18.30 -4.75
CA CYS A 154 -10.17 17.54 -4.57
C CYS A 154 -10.57 16.77 -5.83
N PHE A 155 -10.43 17.39 -7.02
CA PHE A 155 -10.67 16.73 -8.30
C PHE A 155 -9.74 15.53 -8.51
N ILE A 156 -8.43 15.71 -8.32
CA ILE A 156 -7.43 14.63 -8.41
C ILE A 156 -7.79 13.50 -7.44
N ALA A 157 -8.14 13.84 -6.20
CA ALA A 157 -8.54 12.83 -5.23
C ALA A 157 -9.80 12.06 -5.67
N GLY A 158 -10.81 12.75 -6.20
CA GLY A 158 -11.99 12.11 -6.77
C GLY A 158 -11.67 11.22 -7.98
N TYR A 159 -10.79 11.69 -8.87
CA TYR A 159 -10.32 10.95 -10.04
C TYR A 159 -9.64 9.64 -9.63
N TYR A 160 -8.67 9.70 -8.71
CA TYR A 160 -7.99 8.51 -8.22
C TYR A 160 -8.92 7.55 -7.45
N TRP A 161 -9.94 8.05 -6.75
CA TRP A 161 -10.98 7.20 -6.16
C TRP A 161 -11.76 6.41 -7.22
N ILE A 162 -12.09 7.03 -8.35
CA ILE A 162 -12.80 6.37 -9.44
C ILE A 162 -11.93 5.27 -10.06
N PHE A 163 -10.65 5.55 -10.32
CA PHE A 163 -9.76 4.60 -11.00
C PHE A 163 -9.25 3.48 -10.08
N PHE A 164 -8.88 3.77 -8.83
CA PHE A 164 -8.22 2.80 -7.95
C PHE A 164 -9.12 2.25 -6.86
N GLY A 165 -10.14 3.00 -6.41
CA GLY A 165 -10.99 2.59 -5.29
C GLY A 165 -12.33 1.98 -5.68
N LEU A 166 -12.93 2.42 -6.79
CA LEU A 166 -14.29 2.03 -7.18
C LEU A 166 -14.45 0.52 -7.29
N GLY A 167 -13.48 -0.17 -7.90
CA GLY A 167 -13.50 -1.63 -8.05
C GLY A 167 -13.52 -2.35 -6.70
N ILE A 168 -12.65 -1.96 -5.77
CA ILE A 168 -12.57 -2.58 -4.44
C ILE A 168 -13.83 -2.25 -3.62
N PHE A 169 -14.34 -1.02 -3.72
CA PHE A 169 -15.55 -0.60 -3.02
C PHE A 169 -16.79 -1.31 -3.54
N ALA A 170 -16.89 -1.52 -4.86
CA ALA A 170 -17.95 -2.33 -5.45
C ALA A 170 -17.93 -3.77 -4.89
N VAL A 171 -16.74 -4.38 -4.76
CA VAL A 171 -16.61 -5.72 -4.14
C VAL A 171 -17.09 -5.72 -2.69
N ILE A 172 -16.70 -4.72 -1.89
CA ILE A 172 -17.15 -4.59 -0.50
C ILE A 172 -18.67 -4.45 -0.43
N LEU A 173 -19.25 -3.57 -1.24
CA LEU A 173 -20.69 -3.33 -1.28
C LEU A 173 -21.47 -4.57 -1.72
N VAL A 174 -21.01 -5.29 -2.73
CA VAL A 174 -21.61 -6.56 -3.17
C VAL A 174 -21.57 -7.61 -2.05
N LEU A 175 -20.46 -7.74 -1.33
CA LEU A 175 -20.37 -8.67 -0.21
C LEU A 175 -21.29 -8.27 0.95
N ILE A 176 -21.37 -6.98 1.29
CA ILE A 176 -22.30 -6.47 2.31
C ILE A 176 -23.75 -6.71 1.88
N TRP A 177 -24.08 -6.45 0.62
CA TRP A 177 -25.42 -6.68 0.07
C TRP A 177 -25.78 -8.18 0.10
N CYS A 178 -24.86 -9.06 -0.28
CA CYS A 178 -25.03 -10.51 -0.15
C CYS A 178 -25.24 -10.92 1.33
N SER A 179 -24.54 -10.28 2.26
CA SER A 179 -24.74 -10.50 3.71
C SER A 179 -26.14 -10.07 4.15
N TYR A 180 -26.57 -8.89 3.73
CA TYR A 180 -27.88 -8.33 4.05
C TYR A 180 -29.03 -9.20 3.50
N LYS A 181 -28.87 -9.71 2.28
CA LYS A 181 -29.79 -10.67 1.66
C LYS A 181 -29.69 -12.09 2.23
N LYS A 182 -28.86 -12.32 3.26
CA LYS A 182 -28.61 -13.63 3.88
C LYS A 182 -28.19 -14.70 2.86
N ILE A 183 -27.47 -14.28 1.82
CA ILE A 183 -26.83 -15.17 0.83
C ILE A 183 -25.54 -15.72 1.42
N ILE A 184 -24.78 -14.87 2.12
CA ILE A 184 -23.56 -15.23 2.86
C ILE A 184 -23.73 -14.82 4.33
N PHE A 185 -23.06 -15.55 5.23
CA PHE A 185 -23.01 -15.20 6.65
C PHE A 185 -21.68 -14.55 6.98
N ILE A 186 -21.72 -13.39 7.63
CA ILE A 186 -20.55 -12.67 8.11
C ILE A 186 -20.82 -12.25 9.55
N LYS A 187 -19.87 -12.54 10.44
CA LYS A 187 -19.98 -12.15 11.84
C LYS A 187 -19.97 -10.63 11.97
N HIS A 188 -20.84 -10.09 12.82
CA HIS A 188 -20.90 -8.65 13.09
C HIS A 188 -19.54 -8.06 13.49
N SER A 189 -18.75 -8.78 14.30
CA SER A 189 -17.39 -8.35 14.68
C SER A 189 -16.42 -8.26 13.52
N GLU A 190 -16.60 -9.05 12.45
CA GLU A 190 -15.79 -8.99 11.24
C GLU A 190 -16.24 -7.85 10.32
N ILE A 191 -17.55 -7.61 10.24
CA ILE A 191 -18.11 -6.44 9.55
C ILE A 191 -17.57 -5.15 10.18
N MET A 192 -17.66 -5.02 11.51
CA MET A 192 -17.15 -3.85 12.23
C MET A 192 -15.66 -3.63 12.00
N GLN A 193 -14.86 -4.70 12.09
CA GLN A 193 -13.43 -4.58 11.81
C GLN A 193 -13.15 -4.20 10.36
N SER A 194 -13.88 -4.76 9.39
CA SER A 194 -13.77 -4.35 7.99
C SER A 194 -14.08 -2.85 7.82
N TYR A 195 -15.07 -2.32 8.53
CA TYR A 195 -15.37 -0.88 8.49
C TYR A 195 -14.21 -0.03 8.99
N PHE A 196 -13.40 -0.49 9.95
CA PHE A 196 -12.24 0.29 10.42
C PHE A 196 -11.23 0.52 9.30
N TYR A 197 -10.90 -0.54 8.55
CA TYR A 197 -9.99 -0.44 7.39
C TYR A 197 -10.63 0.31 6.22
N TYR A 198 -11.93 0.17 5.99
CA TYR A 198 -12.65 0.91 4.96
C TYR A 198 -12.65 2.43 5.22
N ILE A 199 -12.98 2.86 6.43
CA ILE A 199 -12.94 4.27 6.82
C ILE A 199 -11.52 4.82 6.71
N ALA A 200 -10.53 4.05 7.17
CA ALA A 200 -9.14 4.45 7.11
C ALA A 200 -8.61 4.56 5.68
N SER A 201 -9.04 3.68 4.77
CA SER A 201 -8.74 3.78 3.33
C SER A 201 -9.22 5.11 2.75
N ILE A 202 -10.45 5.51 3.09
CA ILE A 202 -11.03 6.79 2.65
C ILE A 202 -10.23 7.97 3.21
N LEU A 203 -10.02 7.98 4.53
CA LEU A 203 -9.35 9.08 5.21
C LEU A 203 -7.87 9.20 4.83
N SER A 204 -7.16 8.09 4.63
CA SER A 204 -5.75 8.13 4.20
C SER A 204 -5.58 8.78 2.83
N ALA A 205 -6.53 8.59 1.91
CA ALA A 205 -6.45 9.27 0.62
C ALA A 205 -6.77 10.77 0.75
N PHE A 206 -7.76 11.14 1.58
CA PHE A 206 -8.07 12.54 1.81
C PHE A 206 -6.96 13.29 2.56
N CYS A 207 -6.16 12.60 3.39
CA CYS A 207 -4.95 13.19 3.97
C CYS A 207 -3.98 13.74 2.91
N LEU A 208 -3.97 13.20 1.69
CA LEU A 208 -3.10 13.68 0.61
C LEU A 208 -3.49 15.07 0.10
N ILE A 209 -4.72 15.53 0.33
CA ILE A 209 -5.14 16.90 -0.03
C ILE A 209 -4.34 17.94 0.75
N ALA A 210 -3.84 17.59 1.94
CA ALA A 210 -3.00 18.46 2.75
C ALA A 210 -1.55 18.57 2.20
N ALA A 211 -1.12 17.68 1.30
CA ALA A 211 0.20 17.74 0.71
C ALA A 211 0.27 18.84 -0.39
N PRO A 212 1.45 19.43 -0.65
CA PRO A 212 1.64 20.42 -1.72
C PRO A 212 1.26 19.86 -3.11
N SER A 213 1.72 18.63 -3.38
CA SER A 213 1.42 17.84 -4.57
C SER A 213 0.85 16.46 -4.21
N ILE A 214 0.02 15.88 -5.09
CA ILE A 214 -0.58 14.56 -4.90
C ILE A 214 0.04 13.61 -5.92
N ALA A 215 1.06 12.87 -5.49
CA ALA A 215 1.63 11.80 -6.31
C ALA A 215 0.69 10.57 -6.34
N GLU A 216 0.54 9.97 -7.51
CA GLU A 216 -0.37 8.83 -7.72
C GLU A 216 0.03 7.63 -6.84
N ARG A 217 1.31 7.22 -6.84
CA ARG A 217 1.88 6.21 -5.92
C ARG A 217 1.52 6.37 -4.44
N ALA A 218 1.25 7.59 -3.96
CA ALA A 218 0.90 7.81 -2.55
C ALA A 218 -0.43 7.15 -2.14
N TRP A 219 -1.28 6.83 -3.12
CA TRP A 219 -2.55 6.13 -2.91
C TRP A 219 -2.40 4.65 -2.54
N PHE A 220 -1.19 4.09 -2.67
CA PHE A 220 -0.87 2.70 -2.31
C PHE A 220 -1.51 2.23 -1.01
N ILE A 221 -1.36 2.99 0.08
CA ILE A 221 -1.86 2.55 1.39
C ILE A 221 -3.38 2.57 1.48
N SER A 222 -4.03 3.53 0.81
CA SER A 222 -5.48 3.58 0.71
C SER A 222 -6.01 2.32 0.04
N THR A 223 -5.37 1.87 -1.04
CA THR A 223 -5.65 0.58 -1.69
C THR A 223 -5.42 -0.59 -0.72
N VAL A 224 -4.29 -0.63 -0.03
CA VAL A 224 -3.97 -1.72 0.93
C VAL A 224 -5.03 -1.84 2.03
N TYR A 225 -5.48 -0.73 2.62
CA TYR A 225 -6.54 -0.73 3.62
C TYR A 225 -7.89 -1.16 3.02
N ALA A 226 -8.23 -0.75 1.80
CA ALA A 226 -9.45 -1.21 1.12
C ALA A 226 -9.40 -2.73 0.85
N VAL A 227 -8.26 -3.25 0.38
CA VAL A 227 -8.05 -4.69 0.16
C VAL A 227 -8.13 -5.46 1.48
N ALA A 228 -7.58 -4.91 2.57
CA ALA A 228 -7.72 -5.51 3.90
C ALA A 228 -9.18 -5.58 4.35
N ALA A 229 -9.96 -4.52 4.14
CA ALA A 229 -11.40 -4.49 4.43
C ALA A 229 -12.15 -5.59 3.64
N ALA A 230 -12.00 -5.59 2.32
CA ALA A 230 -12.61 -6.59 1.44
C ALA A 230 -12.19 -8.02 1.82
N GLY A 231 -10.90 -8.21 2.13
CA GLY A 231 -10.34 -9.50 2.52
C GLY A 231 -10.87 -10.03 3.84
N ILE A 232 -11.13 -9.16 4.84
CA ILE A 232 -11.74 -9.56 6.12
C ILE A 232 -13.16 -10.11 5.89
N ILE A 233 -13.97 -9.39 5.11
CA ILE A 233 -15.33 -9.81 4.76
C ILE A 233 -15.29 -11.12 3.97
N PHE A 234 -14.45 -11.20 2.94
CA PHE A 234 -14.30 -12.40 2.13
C PHE A 234 -13.89 -13.62 2.95
N ALA A 235 -12.88 -13.47 3.81
CA ALA A 235 -12.42 -14.54 4.69
C ALA A 235 -13.51 -15.01 5.67
N SER A 236 -14.46 -14.14 6.03
CA SER A 236 -15.61 -14.54 6.85
C SER A 236 -16.66 -15.28 6.03
N ALA A 237 -16.95 -14.80 4.82
CA ALA A 237 -17.95 -15.39 3.93
C ALA A 237 -17.54 -16.76 3.36
N ASP A 238 -16.24 -16.93 3.05
CA ASP A 238 -15.68 -18.16 2.49
C ASP A 238 -15.35 -19.20 3.58
N GLY A 239 -15.51 -18.84 4.86
CA GLY A 239 -15.26 -19.73 5.99
C GLY A 239 -16.20 -20.94 6.00
N LYS A 240 -15.64 -22.12 6.27
CA LYS A 240 -16.39 -23.37 6.49
C LYS A 240 -16.97 -23.44 7.91
N GLU A 241 -17.68 -22.40 8.36
CA GLU A 241 -18.52 -22.57 9.55
C GLU A 241 -19.63 -23.59 9.23
N LYS A 242 -20.27 -24.18 10.26
CA LYS A 242 -21.35 -25.17 10.07
C LYS A 242 -22.57 -24.46 9.45
N ILE A 243 -22.51 -24.27 8.14
CA ILE A 243 -23.53 -23.67 7.30
C ILE A 243 -24.59 -24.73 7.05
N SER A 244 -25.87 -24.38 7.22
CA SER A 244 -26.99 -25.28 6.92
C SER A 244 -26.93 -25.70 5.44
N GLU A 245 -27.40 -26.90 5.09
CA GLU A 245 -27.42 -27.37 3.69
C GLU A 245 -28.15 -26.39 2.75
N LYS A 246 -29.19 -25.71 3.25
CA LYS A 246 -29.95 -24.66 2.55
C LYS A 246 -29.12 -23.39 2.29
N GLU A 247 -28.28 -23.01 3.24
CA GLU A 247 -27.35 -21.89 3.09
C GLU A 247 -26.19 -22.27 2.16
N ASN A 248 -25.72 -23.51 2.19
CA ASN A 248 -24.67 -23.97 1.30
C ASN A 248 -25.11 -23.88 -0.18
N LYS A 249 -26.35 -24.30 -0.49
CA LYS A 249 -26.94 -24.13 -1.83
C LYS A 249 -27.05 -22.67 -2.26
N ARG A 250 -27.37 -21.75 -1.34
CA ARG A 250 -27.41 -20.29 -1.62
C ARG A 250 -26.02 -19.67 -1.84
N THR A 251 -25.01 -20.12 -1.10
CA THR A 251 -23.63 -19.62 -1.23
C THR A 251 -22.90 -20.16 -2.45
N GLY A 252 -23.37 -21.28 -3.03
CA GLY A 252 -22.73 -21.99 -4.14
C GLY A 252 -22.38 -21.10 -5.34
N PRO A 253 -23.34 -20.34 -5.91
CA PRO A 253 -23.08 -19.44 -7.04
C PRO A 253 -22.04 -18.36 -6.72
N VAL A 254 -22.12 -17.73 -5.54
CA VAL A 254 -21.15 -16.70 -5.11
C VAL A 254 -19.74 -17.27 -5.01
N LYS A 255 -19.61 -18.48 -4.44
CA LYS A 255 -18.32 -19.18 -4.35
C LYS A 255 -17.79 -19.56 -5.73
N ALA A 256 -18.64 -20.03 -6.63
CA ALA A 256 -18.27 -20.38 -8.00
C ALA A 256 -17.78 -19.17 -8.79
N ILE A 257 -18.55 -18.07 -8.78
CA ILE A 257 -18.17 -16.80 -9.42
C ILE A 257 -16.84 -16.28 -8.84
N SER A 258 -16.70 -16.29 -7.52
CA SER A 258 -15.45 -15.90 -6.86
C SER A 258 -14.26 -16.77 -7.31
N SER A 259 -14.44 -18.07 -7.47
CA SER A 259 -13.39 -18.96 -7.97
C SER A 259 -13.03 -18.66 -9.42
N ILE A 260 -14.02 -18.42 -10.28
CA ILE A 260 -13.80 -18.02 -11.69
C ILE A 260 -13.01 -16.71 -11.74
N ILE A 261 -13.43 -15.68 -11.00
CA ILE A 261 -12.71 -14.40 -10.90
C ILE A 261 -11.27 -14.62 -10.43
N THR A 262 -11.05 -15.51 -9.45
CA THR A 262 -9.71 -15.80 -8.95
C THR A 262 -8.85 -16.44 -10.05
N VAL A 263 -9.37 -17.42 -10.79
CA VAL A 263 -8.64 -18.10 -11.87
C VAL A 263 -8.33 -17.14 -13.02
N CYS A 264 -9.34 -16.40 -13.50
CA CYS A 264 -9.15 -15.38 -14.54
C CYS A 264 -8.14 -14.31 -14.11
N GLY A 265 -8.24 -13.85 -12.86
CA GLY A 265 -7.28 -12.89 -12.28
C GLY A 265 -5.87 -13.46 -12.18
N CYS A 266 -5.70 -14.74 -11.83
CA CYS A 266 -4.38 -15.39 -11.84
C CYS A 266 -3.79 -15.46 -13.25
N ILE A 267 -4.59 -15.80 -14.26
CA ILE A 267 -4.15 -15.84 -15.66
C ILE A 267 -3.74 -14.43 -16.12
N PHE A 268 -4.57 -13.42 -15.84
CA PHE A 268 -4.24 -12.03 -16.15
C PHE A 268 -2.94 -11.58 -15.47
N CYS A 269 -2.81 -11.81 -14.16
CA CYS A 269 -1.62 -11.44 -13.41
C CYS A 269 -0.38 -12.18 -13.94
N LEU A 270 -0.49 -13.45 -14.33
CA LEU A 270 0.64 -14.20 -14.89
C LEU A 270 1.18 -13.52 -16.16
N VAL A 271 0.29 -13.14 -17.09
CA VAL A 271 0.67 -12.44 -18.33
C VAL A 271 1.25 -11.06 -18.03
N SER A 272 0.60 -10.30 -17.14
CA SER A 272 1.02 -8.95 -16.76
C SER A 272 2.35 -8.93 -15.98
N ILE A 273 2.60 -9.92 -15.12
CA ILE A 273 3.88 -10.11 -14.43
C ILE A 273 4.98 -10.47 -15.44
N ALA A 274 4.69 -11.33 -16.42
CA ALA A 274 5.66 -11.67 -17.46
C ALA A 274 6.05 -10.45 -18.31
N ASP A 275 5.07 -9.64 -18.72
CA ASP A 275 5.28 -8.35 -19.41
C ASP A 275 6.15 -7.40 -18.57
N THR A 276 5.84 -7.27 -17.27
CA THR A 276 6.61 -6.45 -16.32
C THR A 276 8.04 -6.97 -16.14
N ALA A 277 8.24 -8.28 -16.08
CA ALA A 277 9.54 -8.90 -15.90
C ALA A 277 10.45 -8.67 -17.12
N LEU A 278 9.91 -8.80 -18.34
CA LEU A 278 10.63 -8.50 -19.57
C LEU A 278 11.04 -7.02 -19.63
N CYS A 279 10.09 -6.12 -19.36
CA CYS A 279 10.33 -4.69 -19.31
C CYS A 279 11.41 -4.31 -18.27
N SER A 280 11.31 -4.87 -17.06
CA SER A 280 12.27 -4.62 -15.98
C SER A 280 13.66 -5.17 -16.30
N TYR A 281 13.73 -6.29 -17.02
CA TYR A 281 14.99 -6.86 -17.50
C TYR A 281 15.66 -5.95 -18.56
N GLU A 282 14.89 -5.35 -19.47
CA GLU A 282 15.41 -4.37 -20.43
C GLU A 282 15.98 -3.14 -19.72
N ILE A 283 15.24 -2.54 -18.78
CA ILE A 283 15.70 -1.39 -17.98
C ILE A 283 16.99 -1.74 -17.24
N HIS A 284 17.03 -2.92 -16.60
CA HIS A 284 18.20 -3.37 -15.84
C HIS A 284 19.43 -3.52 -16.74
N THR A 285 19.27 -4.14 -17.90
CA THR A 285 20.36 -4.37 -18.86
C THR A 285 20.92 -3.05 -19.37
N GLN A 286 20.05 -2.11 -19.79
CA GLN A 286 20.45 -0.77 -20.23
C GLN A 286 21.14 0.01 -19.11
N SER A 287 20.64 -0.09 -17.88
CA SER A 287 21.24 0.59 -16.71
C SER A 287 22.67 0.09 -16.44
N ILE A 288 22.90 -1.22 -16.52
CA ILE A 288 24.24 -1.81 -16.36
C ILE A 288 25.16 -1.36 -17.51
N GLN A 289 24.69 -1.41 -18.75
CA GLN A 289 25.48 -1.01 -19.92
C GLN A 289 25.88 0.47 -19.83
N ARG A 290 24.92 1.34 -19.51
CA ARG A 290 25.17 2.77 -19.28
C ARG A 290 26.21 2.99 -18.18
N GLY A 291 26.06 2.32 -17.04
CA GLY A 291 27.00 2.45 -15.91
C GLY A 291 28.42 2.02 -16.29
N LYS A 292 28.58 0.91 -17.02
CA LYS A 292 29.88 0.46 -17.52
C LYS A 292 30.51 1.48 -18.48
N TYR A 293 29.73 1.95 -19.45
CA TYR A 293 30.19 2.94 -20.41
C TYR A 293 30.65 4.24 -19.73
N ILE A 294 29.88 4.76 -18.75
CA ILE A 294 30.26 5.96 -17.99
C ILE A 294 31.61 5.76 -17.28
N LEU A 295 31.81 4.60 -16.64
CA LEU A 295 33.06 4.31 -15.95
C LEU A 295 34.26 4.16 -16.91
N GLU A 296 34.06 3.57 -18.09
CA GLU A 296 35.08 3.45 -19.14
C GLU A 296 35.48 4.81 -19.72
N GLN A 297 34.50 5.68 -19.99
CA GLN A 297 34.74 7.04 -20.46
C GLN A 297 35.49 7.86 -19.41
N LYS A 298 35.06 7.78 -18.14
CA LYS A 298 35.74 8.42 -17.01
C LYS A 298 37.19 7.96 -16.88
N ALA A 299 37.44 6.65 -16.98
CA ALA A 299 38.79 6.10 -16.92
C ALA A 299 39.68 6.56 -18.09
N SER A 300 39.08 6.87 -19.23
CA SER A 300 39.75 7.43 -20.41
C SER A 300 39.97 8.95 -20.32
N GLY A 301 39.57 9.60 -19.22
CA GLY A 301 39.69 11.04 -18.99
C GLY A 301 38.51 11.88 -19.48
N ASN A 302 37.49 11.26 -20.07
CA ASN A 302 36.29 11.97 -20.53
C ASN A 302 35.34 12.22 -19.36
N MET A 303 35.07 13.49 -19.08
CA MET A 303 34.26 13.90 -17.92
C MET A 303 32.90 14.48 -18.30
N ASP A 304 32.67 14.73 -19.58
CA ASP A 304 31.40 15.17 -20.17
C ASP A 304 30.90 14.07 -21.09
N ILE A 305 29.89 13.32 -20.65
CA ILE A 305 29.55 12.01 -21.24
C ILE A 305 28.11 12.02 -21.77
N SER A 306 27.93 11.66 -23.04
CA SER A 306 26.61 11.44 -23.64
C SER A 306 26.24 9.96 -23.56
N VAL A 307 25.01 9.65 -23.14
CA VAL A 307 24.51 8.26 -23.06
C VAL A 307 23.08 8.16 -23.59
N PRO A 308 22.72 7.04 -24.24
CA PRO A 308 21.34 6.79 -24.69
C PRO A 308 20.35 6.86 -23.53
N VAL A 309 19.20 7.51 -23.73
CA VAL A 309 18.06 7.52 -22.78
C VAL A 309 17.46 6.11 -22.67
N ILE A 310 17.14 5.64 -21.46
CA ILE A 310 16.53 4.31 -21.27
C ILE A 310 15.15 4.33 -21.89
N SER A 311 14.92 3.37 -22.79
CA SER A 311 13.66 3.22 -23.50
C SER A 311 13.21 1.77 -23.58
N TYR A 312 11.97 1.55 -23.97
CA TYR A 312 11.41 0.22 -24.16
C TYR A 312 11.53 -0.20 -25.61
N LYS A 313 12.09 -1.39 -25.86
CA LYS A 313 12.13 -1.94 -27.23
C LYS A 313 10.74 -2.35 -27.71
N TYR A 314 9.91 -2.83 -26.79
CA TYR A 314 8.55 -3.28 -27.08
C TYR A 314 7.51 -2.41 -26.37
N PRO A 315 6.29 -2.26 -26.95
CA PRO A 315 5.21 -1.49 -26.33
C PRO A 315 4.55 -2.30 -25.21
N PHE A 316 5.28 -2.51 -24.11
CA PHE A 316 4.81 -3.22 -22.92
C PHE A 316 3.54 -2.57 -22.36
N ARG A 317 2.60 -3.42 -21.93
CA ARG A 317 1.24 -2.97 -21.57
C ARG A 317 1.01 -2.89 -20.08
N SER A 318 1.78 -3.63 -19.28
CA SER A 318 1.54 -3.73 -17.83
C SER A 318 1.87 -2.45 -17.08
N LYS A 319 2.87 -1.67 -17.52
CA LYS A 319 3.30 -0.41 -16.88
C LYS A 319 3.58 -0.54 -15.36
N HIS A 320 4.01 -1.71 -14.90
CA HIS A 320 4.34 -1.98 -13.49
C HIS A 320 5.85 -2.04 -13.24
N ASP A 321 6.66 -1.62 -14.20
CA ASP A 321 8.10 -1.47 -14.03
C ASP A 321 8.44 -0.21 -13.21
N ALA A 322 9.67 -0.11 -12.73
CA ALA A 322 10.10 0.98 -11.84
C ALA A 322 10.16 2.37 -12.51
N LEU A 323 10.30 2.43 -13.85
CA LEU A 323 10.51 3.66 -14.60
C LEU A 323 9.19 4.20 -15.20
N SER A 324 8.14 3.39 -15.25
CA SER A 324 6.80 3.80 -15.68
C SER A 324 6.32 5.05 -14.94
N GLY A 325 6.01 6.11 -15.70
CA GLY A 325 5.56 7.41 -15.15
C GLY A 325 6.69 8.30 -14.60
N LEU A 326 7.95 7.85 -14.65
CA LEU A 326 9.13 8.64 -14.28
C LEU A 326 9.88 9.12 -15.53
N SER A 327 10.65 10.20 -15.36
CA SER A 327 11.63 10.63 -16.36
C SER A 327 12.98 9.97 -16.09
N ASP A 328 13.69 9.64 -17.17
CA ASP A 328 15.13 9.38 -17.12
C ASP A 328 15.92 10.69 -17.38
N ILE A 329 17.23 10.60 -17.60
CA ILE A 329 18.07 11.71 -18.06
C ILE A 329 17.53 12.39 -19.33
N LYS A 330 17.87 13.67 -19.52
CA LYS A 330 17.46 14.49 -20.66
C LYS A 330 18.65 15.05 -21.43
N GLU A 331 18.39 15.68 -22.59
CA GLU A 331 19.41 16.38 -23.38
C GLU A 331 20.07 17.53 -22.57
N ASP A 332 19.28 18.24 -21.78
CA ASP A 332 19.76 19.31 -20.89
C ASP A 332 20.50 18.73 -19.68
N SER A 333 21.80 18.95 -19.61
CA SER A 333 22.66 18.50 -18.51
C SER A 333 22.37 19.19 -17.18
N SER A 334 21.68 20.34 -17.20
CA SER A 334 21.25 21.05 -15.99
C SER A 334 20.01 20.43 -15.34
N TYR A 335 19.35 19.49 -16.02
CA TYR A 335 18.23 18.77 -15.45
C TYR A 335 18.67 17.97 -14.22
N TRP A 336 17.88 18.02 -13.14
CA TRP A 336 18.29 17.51 -11.84
C TRP A 336 18.68 16.01 -11.82
N ILE A 337 18.07 15.18 -12.68
CA ILE A 337 18.43 13.76 -12.81
C ILE A 337 19.83 13.61 -13.40
N ASN A 338 20.16 14.41 -14.42
CA ASN A 338 21.48 14.43 -15.03
C ASN A 338 22.53 14.86 -14.00
N GLN A 339 22.26 15.94 -13.26
CA GLN A 339 23.15 16.43 -12.19
C GLN A 339 23.34 15.39 -11.08
N ALA A 340 22.28 14.72 -10.64
CA ALA A 340 22.36 13.68 -9.64
C ALA A 340 23.19 12.47 -10.12
N LEU A 341 23.02 12.07 -11.38
CA LEU A 341 23.79 10.97 -11.99
C LEU A 341 25.27 11.36 -12.16
N ALA A 342 25.54 12.58 -12.63
CA ALA A 342 26.90 13.10 -12.76
C ALA A 342 27.62 13.17 -11.41
N GLY A 343 26.93 13.64 -10.36
CA GLY A 343 27.43 13.66 -9.00
C GLY A 343 27.70 12.27 -8.44
N TYR A 344 26.81 11.29 -8.69
CA TYR A 344 27.00 9.91 -8.26
C TYR A 344 28.25 9.26 -8.86
N TYR A 345 28.50 9.46 -10.17
CA TYR A 345 29.68 8.94 -10.84
C TYR A 345 30.92 9.83 -10.69
N GLY A 346 30.78 11.04 -10.13
CA GLY A 346 31.86 12.02 -10.00
C GLY A 346 32.44 12.44 -11.36
N ILE A 347 31.56 12.81 -12.30
CA ILE A 347 31.87 13.38 -13.62
C ILE A 347 31.31 14.80 -13.72
N ASN A 348 31.73 15.58 -14.73
CA ASN A 348 31.31 16.97 -14.88
C ASN A 348 29.86 17.09 -15.36
N SER A 349 29.51 16.35 -16.41
CA SER A 349 28.17 16.37 -16.98
C SER A 349 27.80 15.06 -17.64
N VAL A 350 26.49 14.82 -17.71
CA VAL A 350 25.89 13.73 -18.48
C VAL A 350 24.73 14.28 -19.30
N THR A 351 24.61 13.88 -20.56
CA THR A 351 23.50 14.24 -21.44
C THR A 351 22.85 12.99 -22.00
N GLY A 352 21.52 13.01 -22.04
CA GLY A 352 20.71 11.98 -22.70
C GLY A 352 20.70 12.23 -24.21
N ILE A 353 20.95 11.19 -25.00
CA ILE A 353 20.73 11.18 -26.44
C ILE A 353 19.66 10.16 -26.81
N ASP A 354 19.00 10.36 -27.95
CA ASP A 354 18.03 9.39 -28.44
C ASP A 354 18.69 8.00 -28.64
N PRO A 355 18.00 6.91 -28.25
CA PRO A 355 18.53 5.55 -28.25
C PRO A 355 18.72 4.90 -29.62
#